data_AF-A0A2V6AL59-F1
#
_entry.id   AF-A0A2V6AL59-F1
#
_cell.length_a   1.000
_cell.length_b   1.000
_cell.length_c   1.000
_cell.angle_alpha   90.00
_cell.angle_beta   90.00
_cell.angle_gamma   90.00
#
_symmetry.space_group_name_H-M   'P 1'
#
loop_
_entity.id
_entity.type
_entity.pdbx_description
1 polymer ?
#
loop_
_entity_poly.entity_id
_entity_poly.type
_entity_poly.pdbx_seq_one_letter_code
_entity_poly.pdbx_strand_id
1 'polypeptide(L)'
;MINYAVARHRLKRGGSDPLRLTLEFYDSRKIDVTALDQALQALETLDARQARIVELRFFAGLTVEETAELLEISPATVKRDWTVAKIWLRRELSAN
;
A
#
# COMPACT_ATOMS: atom_id res chain seq x y z
N MET A 1 5.62 3.39 15.32
CA MET A 1 4.54 4.16 15.96
C MET A 1 3.52 4.45 14.89
N ILE A 2 2.37 3.78 14.96
CA ILE A 2 1.34 3.75 13.92
C ILE A 2 0.76 5.15 13.71
N ASN A 3 1.01 5.74 12.53
CA ASN A 3 0.31 6.94 12.11
C ASN A 3 -0.73 6.53 11.05
N TYR A 4 -1.86 5.97 11.51
CA TYR A 4 -3.10 5.98 10.73
C TYR A 4 -3.63 7.42 10.69
N ALA A 5 -2.91 8.31 10.01
CA ALA A 5 -3.41 9.62 9.65
C ALA A 5 -4.47 9.39 8.58
N VAL A 6 -5.71 9.30 9.05
CA VAL A 6 -6.93 9.14 8.28
C VAL A 6 -6.99 10.25 7.21
N ALA A 7 -6.45 9.99 6.03
CA ALA A 7 -6.65 10.83 4.85
C ALA A 7 -8.04 10.53 4.25
N ARG A 8 -9.09 10.64 5.07
CA ARG A 8 -10.43 10.92 4.58
C ARG A 8 -10.45 12.38 4.14
N HIS A 9 -9.94 12.66 2.95
CA HIS A 9 -10.28 13.90 2.27
C HIS A 9 -10.44 13.70 0.76
N ARG A 10 -11.68 13.32 0.42
CA ARG A 10 -12.47 13.71 -0.76
C ARG A 10 -11.80 13.62 -2.14
N LEU A 11 -12.33 12.67 -2.92
CA LEU A 11 -13.04 12.93 -4.18
C LEU A 11 -12.57 14.17 -4.96
N LYS A 12 -11.67 13.98 -5.92
CA LYS A 12 -11.74 14.68 -7.19
C LYS A 12 -11.21 13.83 -8.35
N ARG A 13 -12.17 13.11 -8.96
CA ARG A 13 -12.33 12.82 -10.40
C ARG A 13 -11.21 12.03 -11.10
N GLY A 14 -11.54 10.76 -11.38
CA GLY A 14 -11.28 10.15 -12.68
C GLY A 14 -9.96 9.37 -12.81
N GLY A 15 -9.91 8.17 -12.26
CA GLY A 15 -8.84 7.22 -12.56
C GLY A 15 -8.90 6.00 -11.67
N SER A 16 -9.39 4.89 -12.21
CA SER A 16 -9.30 3.51 -11.70
C SER A 16 -9.20 3.33 -10.17
N ASP A 17 -10.37 3.06 -9.59
CA ASP A 17 -10.69 2.83 -8.19
C ASP A 17 -9.60 2.11 -7.35
N PRO A 18 -8.84 2.84 -6.51
CA PRO A 18 -7.88 2.25 -5.56
C PRO A 18 -8.55 1.30 -4.56
N LEU A 19 -9.84 1.51 -4.24
CA LEU A 19 -10.59 0.63 -3.35
C LEU A 19 -10.69 -0.79 -3.88
N ARG A 20 -10.62 -1.02 -5.20
CA ARG A 20 -10.82 -2.35 -5.78
C ARG A 20 -9.67 -3.31 -5.46
N LEU A 21 -8.44 -2.81 -5.36
CA LEU A 21 -7.27 -3.59 -4.92
C LEU A 21 -7.27 -3.83 -3.41
N THR A 22 -7.73 -2.85 -2.63
CA THR A 22 -7.96 -3.00 -1.19
C THR A 22 -9.03 -4.07 -0.94
N LEU A 23 -10.11 -4.08 -1.74
CA LEU A 23 -11.14 -5.12 -1.70
C LEU A 23 -10.59 -6.48 -2.11
N GLU A 24 -9.78 -6.63 -3.17
CA GLU A 24 -9.24 -7.95 -3.56
C GLU A 24 -8.39 -8.62 -2.44
N PHE A 25 -7.68 -7.81 -1.65
CA PHE A 25 -6.98 -8.32 -0.46
C PHE A 25 -7.97 -8.65 0.68
N TYR A 26 -8.95 -7.79 0.96
CA TYR A 26 -9.91 -8.00 2.05
C TYR A 26 -10.99 -9.07 1.79
N ASP A 27 -11.40 -9.27 0.54
CA ASP A 27 -12.59 -10.04 0.16
C ASP A 27 -12.28 -11.54 0.00
N SER A 28 -10.99 -11.92 -0.08
CA SER A 28 -10.59 -13.31 -0.32
C SER A 28 -10.06 -14.05 0.91
N ARG A 29 -9.65 -13.36 1.99
CA ARG A 29 -9.19 -13.98 3.23
C ARG A 29 -9.52 -13.05 4.39
N LYS A 30 -9.91 -13.61 5.55
CA LYS A 30 -9.88 -12.88 6.83
C LYS A 30 -8.42 -12.51 7.10
N ILE A 31 -7.93 -11.42 6.53
CA ILE A 31 -6.58 -10.93 6.78
C ILE A 31 -6.55 -10.56 8.26
N ASP A 32 -5.71 -11.26 9.03
CA ASP A 32 -5.40 -10.86 10.38
C ASP A 32 -4.69 -9.51 10.32
N VAL A 33 -5.36 -8.48 10.85
CA VAL A 33 -4.84 -7.11 10.90
C VAL A 33 -3.49 -7.06 11.62
N THR A 34 -3.28 -7.95 12.59
CA THR A 34 -2.00 -8.08 13.32
C THR A 34 -0.90 -8.62 12.41
N ALA A 35 -1.19 -9.65 11.61
CA ALA A 35 -0.25 -10.21 10.66
C ALA A 35 0.09 -9.20 9.55
N LEU A 36 -0.89 -8.39 9.13
CA LEU A 36 -0.65 -7.29 8.18
C LEU A 36 0.24 -6.21 8.78
N ASP A 37 0.01 -5.79 10.03
CA ASP A 37 0.85 -4.80 10.70
C ASP A 37 2.30 -5.30 10.86
N GLN A 38 2.49 -6.57 11.27
CA GLN A 38 3.81 -7.19 11.35
C GLN A 38 4.51 -7.28 9.99
N ALA A 39 3.78 -7.69 8.95
CA ALA A 39 4.34 -7.75 7.59
C ALA A 39 4.73 -6.35 7.09
N LEU A 40 3.95 -5.32 7.39
CA LEU A 40 4.31 -3.94 7.02
C LEU A 40 5.54 -3.44 7.77
N GLN A 41 5.65 -3.72 9.07
CA GLN A 41 6.85 -3.40 9.85
C GLN A 41 8.09 -4.13 9.29
N ALA A 42 7.96 -5.41 8.96
CA ALA A 42 9.05 -6.17 8.33
C ALA A 42 9.41 -5.59 6.95
N LEU A 43 8.44 -5.21 6.13
CA LEU A 43 8.69 -4.54 4.86
C LEU A 43 9.42 -3.21 5.04
N GLU A 44 9.04 -2.42 6.05
CA GLU A 44 9.70 -1.14 6.36
C GLU A 44 11.18 -1.33 6.71
N THR A 45 11.51 -2.40 7.44
CA THR A 45 12.92 -2.73 7.75
C THR A 45 13.72 -3.16 6.52
N LEU A 46 13.07 -3.76 5.52
CA LEU A 46 13.72 -4.20 4.28
C LEU A 46 13.85 -3.06 3.27
N ASP A 47 12.77 -2.32 3.07
CA ASP A 47 12.68 -1.19 2.14
C ASP A 47 11.59 -0.22 2.60
N ALA A 48 12.02 0.83 3.29
CA ALA A 48 11.16 1.89 3.80
C ALA A 48 10.35 2.59 2.69
N ARG A 49 10.88 2.68 1.45
CA ARG A 49 10.18 3.32 0.34
C ARG A 49 9.02 2.45 -0.14
N GLN A 50 9.23 1.14 -0.23
CA GLN A 50 8.17 0.19 -0.55
C GLN A 50 7.06 0.20 0.51
N ALA A 51 7.42 0.18 1.79
CA ALA A 51 6.45 0.29 2.88
C ALA A 51 5.64 1.59 2.77
N ARG A 52 6.31 2.73 2.52
CA ARG A 52 5.64 4.02 2.34
C ARG A 52 4.70 4.05 1.14
N ILE A 53 5.11 3.46 0.01
CA ILE A 53 4.24 3.33 -1.17
C ILE A 53 3.01 2.48 -0.84
N VAL A 54 3.16 1.41 -0.07
CA VAL A 54 2.01 0.61 0.38
C VAL A 54 1.09 1.42 1.26
N GLU A 55 1.61 2.17 2.23
CA GLU A 55 0.79 3.01 3.10
C GLU A 55 -0.04 4.03 2.31
N LEU A 56 0.62 4.77 1.42
CA LEU A 56 -0.01 5.84 0.65
C LEU A 56 -1.07 5.31 -0.30
N ARG A 57 -0.81 4.19 -0.97
CA ARG A 57 -1.72 3.63 -1.95
C ARG A 57 -2.86 2.83 -1.32
N PHE A 58 -2.57 2.11 -0.24
CA PHE A 58 -3.53 1.17 0.36
C PHE A 58 -4.37 1.84 1.45
N PHE A 59 -3.76 2.64 2.34
CA PHE A 59 -4.47 3.29 3.45
C PHE A 59 -4.92 4.70 3.12
N ALA A 60 -4.08 5.49 2.43
CA ALA A 60 -4.45 6.85 2.05
C ALA A 60 -5.19 6.92 0.69
N GLY A 61 -5.21 5.82 -0.07
CA GLY A 61 -5.97 5.71 -1.33
C GLY A 61 -5.40 6.51 -2.49
N LEU A 62 -4.11 6.88 -2.44
CA LEU A 62 -3.47 7.67 -3.49
C LEU A 62 -3.24 6.85 -4.77
N THR A 63 -3.34 7.53 -5.90
CA THR A 63 -2.95 7.01 -7.22
C THR A 63 -1.42 6.85 -7.34
N VAL A 64 -0.96 6.25 -8.44
CA VAL A 64 0.49 6.15 -8.72
C VAL A 64 1.09 7.55 -8.81
N GLU A 65 0.39 8.43 -9.51
CA GLU A 65 0.81 9.77 -9.87
C GLU A 65 0.91 10.65 -8.62
N GLU A 66 -0.12 10.64 -7.75
CA GLU A 66 -0.09 11.35 -6.47
C GLU A 66 1.00 10.81 -5.53
N THR A 67 1.19 9.49 -5.50
CA THR A 67 2.26 8.87 -4.71
C THR A 67 3.65 9.27 -5.23
N ALA A 68 3.80 9.34 -6.55
CA ALA A 68 5.05 9.72 -7.20
C ALA A 68 5.41 11.19 -6.91
N GLU A 69 4.42 12.08 -6.98
CA GLU A 69 4.56 13.49 -6.61
C GLU A 69 4.93 13.64 -5.13
N LEU A 70 4.23 12.96 -4.23
CA LEU A 70 4.49 13.06 -2.79
C LEU A 70 5.85 12.51 -2.36
N LEU A 71 6.35 11.47 -3.06
CA LEU A 71 7.64 10.85 -2.79
C LEU A 71 8.78 11.40 -3.66
N GLU A 72 8.49 12.39 -4.52
CA GLU A 72 9.44 13.00 -5.45
C GLU A 72 10.20 11.97 -6.32
N ILE A 73 9.50 10.93 -6.78
CA ILE A 73 10.05 9.87 -7.64
C ILE A 73 9.22 9.69 -8.90
N SER A 74 9.74 8.95 -9.88
CA SER A 74 8.98 8.70 -11.11
C SER A 74 7.76 7.79 -10.86
N PRO A 75 6.63 7.98 -11.57
CA PRO A 75 5.49 7.06 -11.54
C PRO A 75 5.88 5.62 -11.92
N ALA A 76 6.90 5.47 -12.77
CA ALA A 76 7.43 4.17 -13.15
C ALA A 76 8.15 3.47 -11.97
N THR A 77 8.82 4.23 -11.10
CA THR A 77 9.40 3.73 -9.85
C THR A 77 8.31 3.28 -8.90
N VAL A 78 7.28 4.11 -8.70
CA VAL A 78 6.13 3.75 -7.85
C VAL A 78 5.45 2.47 -8.32
N LYS A 79 5.21 2.30 -9.63
CA LYS A 79 4.61 1.07 -10.19
C LYS A 79 5.45 -0.17 -9.92
N ARG A 80 6.78 -0.07 -10.10
CA ARG A 80 7.71 -1.18 -9.86
C ARG A 80 7.74 -1.56 -8.39
N ASP A 81 7.97 -0.60 -7.52
CA ASP A 81 8.08 -0.80 -6.07
C ASP A 81 6.75 -1.30 -5.49
N TRP A 82 5.61 -0.77 -5.94
CA TRP A 82 4.29 -1.29 -5.58
C TRP A 82 4.09 -2.75 -5.97
N THR A 83 4.57 -3.15 -7.15
CA THR A 83 4.45 -4.53 -7.62
C THR A 83 5.31 -5.47 -6.77
N VAL A 84 6.54 -5.08 -6.47
CA VAL A 84 7.46 -5.84 -5.60
C VAL A 84 6.87 -5.98 -4.20
N ALA A 85 6.43 -4.87 -3.60
CA ALA A 85 5.84 -4.84 -2.27
C ALA A 85 4.61 -5.76 -2.16
N LYS A 86 3.71 -5.73 -3.16
CA LYS A 86 2.55 -6.64 -3.20
C LYS A 86 2.92 -8.12 -3.26
N ILE A 87 3.91 -8.48 -4.06
CA ILE A 87 4.38 -9.87 -4.17
C ILE A 87 4.97 -10.31 -2.83
N TRP A 88 5.79 -9.46 -2.24
CA TRP A 88 6.40 -9.72 -0.93
C TRP A 88 5.34 -9.87 0.16
N LEU A 89 4.39 -8.94 0.28
CA LEU A 89 3.31 -9.01 1.27
C LEU A 89 2.44 -10.26 1.11
N ARG A 90 2.13 -10.66 -0.13
CA ARG A 90 1.39 -11.91 -0.39
C ARG A 90 2.14 -13.14 0.10
N ARG A 91 3.47 -13.16 -0.09
CA ARG A 91 4.32 -14.25 0.36
C ARG A 91 4.38 -14.28 1.89
N GLU A 92 4.60 -13.13 2.52
CA GLU A 92 4.70 -13.01 3.97
C GLU A 92 3.40 -13.44 4.66
N LEU A 93 2.26 -12.91 4.19
CA LEU A 93 0.93 -13.23 4.73
C LEU A 93 0.41 -14.64 4.39
N SER A 94 1.09 -15.37 3.50
CA SER A 94 0.76 -16.78 3.23
C SER A 94 1.70 -17.76 3.95
N ALA A 95 2.81 -17.28 4.50
CA ALA A 95 3.78 -18.09 5.23
C ALA A 95 3.46 -18.18 6.74
N ASN A 96 2.53 -17.36 7.22
CA ASN A 96 2.00 -17.34 8.59
C ASN A 96 0.55 -17.84 8.61
#